data_AF-A0A971DRH3-F1
#
_entry.id   AF-A0A971DRH3-F1
#
_cell.length_a   1.000
_cell.length_b   1.000
_cell.length_c   1.000
_cell.angle_alpha   90.00
_cell.angle_beta   90.00
_cell.angle_gamma   90.00
#
_symmetry.space_group_name_H-M   'P 1'
#
loop_
_entity.id
_entity.type
_entity.pdbx_description
1 polymer ?
#
loop_
_entity_poly.entity_id
_entity_poly.type
_entity_poly.pdbx_seq_one_letter_code
_entity_poly.pdbx_strand_id
1 'polypeptide(L)'
;MEKELNVYIWYKSADKHKEYKGIRCATEDEHKSDSGYLFPGEVEQKLMSYETLVNKSHEEICDTILLNILTPEWNFSDDDKEQITGDVRLLAESLI
;
A
#
# COMPACT_ATOMS: atom_id res chain seq x y z
N MET A 1 -3.64 -15.13 19.66
CA MET A 1 -2.83 -13.95 19.34
C MET A 1 -3.48 -13.35 18.13
N GLU A 2 -4.06 -12.15 18.25
CA GLU A 2 -4.53 -11.44 17.06
C GLU A 2 -3.31 -11.22 16.16
N LYS A 3 -3.44 -11.57 14.87
CA LYS A 3 -2.33 -11.43 13.94
C LYS A 3 -2.17 -9.94 13.62
N GLU A 4 -0.95 -9.41 13.72
CA GLU A 4 -0.65 -8.01 13.43
C GLU A 4 -0.90 -7.73 11.93
N LEU A 5 -1.89 -6.88 11.65
CA LEU A 5 -2.24 -6.42 10.31
C LEU A 5 -1.40 -5.19 9.93
N ASN A 6 -1.00 -5.12 8.68
CA ASN A 6 -0.16 -4.06 8.13
C ASN A 6 -0.63 -3.65 6.75
N VAL A 7 -0.40 -2.39 6.39
CA VAL A 7 -0.64 -1.88 5.04
C VAL A 7 0.62 -2.10 4.21
N TYR A 8 0.45 -2.76 3.07
CA TYR A 8 1.50 -3.03 2.10
C TYR A 8 1.18 -2.36 0.77
N ILE A 9 2.22 -1.86 0.10
CA ILE A 9 2.18 -1.42 -1.29
C ILE A 9 2.97 -2.38 -2.17
N TRP A 10 2.41 -2.71 -3.32
CA TRP A 10 3.02 -3.54 -4.34
C TRP A 10 3.33 -2.70 -5.57
N TYR A 11 4.56 -2.80 -6.06
CA TYR A 11 5.05 -2.05 -7.20
C TYR A 11 6.12 -2.84 -7.95
N LYS A 12 6.38 -2.44 -9.19
CA LYS A 12 7.53 -2.90 -9.97
C LYS A 12 8.55 -1.78 -10.09
N SER A 13 9.81 -2.08 -9.78
CA SER A 13 10.89 -1.13 -9.98
C SER A 13 11.27 -1.10 -11.47
N ALA A 14 11.00 0.02 -12.16
CA ALA A 14 11.51 0.28 -13.50
C ALA A 14 12.51 1.45 -13.46
N ASP A 15 13.36 1.57 -14.48
CA ASP A 15 14.56 2.43 -14.47
C ASP A 15 14.30 3.92 -14.16
N LYS A 16 13.10 4.44 -14.42
CA LYS A 16 12.76 5.86 -14.19
C LYS A 16 11.58 6.10 -13.27
N HIS A 17 10.64 5.16 -13.21
CA HIS A 17 9.42 5.27 -12.41
C HIS A 17 9.12 3.92 -11.77
N LYS A 18 8.52 3.94 -10.58
CA LYS A 18 7.88 2.73 -10.05
C LYS A 18 6.54 2.58 -10.77
N GLU A 19 6.21 1.35 -11.18
CA GLU A 19 4.90 1.01 -11.74
C GLU A 19 4.04 0.49 -10.58
N TYR A 20 2.90 1.12 -10.33
CA TYR A 20 2.01 0.71 -9.24
C TYR A 20 1.29 -0.59 -9.60
N LYS A 21 1.16 -1.51 -8.64
CA LYS A 21 0.49 -2.81 -8.82
C LYS A 21 -0.67 -3.03 -7.86
N GLY A 22 -0.62 -2.44 -6.68
CA GLY A 22 -1.72 -2.54 -5.72
C GLY A 22 -1.34 -2.09 -4.32
N ILE A 23 -2.35 -2.03 -3.45
CA ILE A 23 -2.21 -1.78 -2.03
C ILE A 23 -3.20 -2.67 -1.28
N ARG A 24 -2.83 -3.15 -0.10
CA ARG A 24 -3.72 -3.98 0.73
C ARG A 24 -3.37 -3.95 2.21
N CYS A 25 -4.31 -4.37 3.03
CA CYS A 25 -4.09 -4.71 4.43
C CYS A 25 -3.92 -6.24 4.54
N ALA A 26 -2.83 -6.69 5.14
CA ALA A 26 -2.53 -8.11 5.30
C ALA A 26 -1.69 -8.36 6.57
N THR A 27 -1.70 -9.60 7.06
CA THR A 27 -0.78 -10.05 8.11
C THR A 27 0.61 -10.34 7.54
N GLU A 28 1.65 -10.37 8.37
CA GLU A 28 3.00 -10.72 7.90
C GLU A 28 3.07 -12.15 7.30
N ASP A 29 2.25 -13.07 7.80
CA ASP A 29 2.13 -14.43 7.25
C ASP A 29 1.55 -14.42 5.82
N GLU A 30 0.51 -13.62 5.59
CA GLU A 30 -0.13 -13.47 4.28
C GLU A 30 0.80 -12.77 3.29
N HIS A 31 1.53 -11.76 3.75
CA HIS A 31 2.59 -11.10 2.97
C HIS A 31 3.67 -12.10 2.52
N LYS A 32 4.13 -12.99 3.42
CA LYS A 32 5.11 -14.03 3.09
C LYS A 32 4.54 -15.07 2.12
N SER A 33 3.28 -15.45 2.23
CA SER A 33 2.68 -16.42 1.29
C SER A 33 2.58 -15.90 -0.15
N ASP A 34 2.48 -14.59 -0.36
CA ASP A 34 2.43 -13.98 -1.69
C ASP A 34 3.80 -13.55 -2.25
N SER A 35 4.79 -13.32 -1.38
CA SER A 35 6.16 -12.98 -1.81
C SER A 35 6.81 -14.06 -2.69
N GLY A 36 6.34 -15.31 -2.61
CA GLY A 36 6.77 -16.43 -3.47
C GLY A 36 6.27 -16.37 -4.91
N TYR A 37 5.37 -15.43 -5.25
CA TYR A 37 4.72 -15.30 -6.57
C TYR A 37 4.96 -13.94 -7.24
N LEU A 38 5.74 -13.04 -6.63
CA LEU A 38 6.06 -11.76 -7.27
C LEU A 38 6.83 -11.97 -8.57
N PHE A 39 6.43 -11.27 -9.64
CA PHE A 39 7.16 -11.35 -10.90
C PHE A 39 8.55 -10.71 -10.74
N PRO A 40 9.54 -11.08 -11.57
CA PRO A 40 10.86 -10.47 -11.50
C PRO A 40 10.81 -8.93 -11.55
N GLY A 41 11.40 -8.30 -10.53
CA GLY A 41 11.44 -6.84 -10.37
C GLY A 41 10.28 -6.23 -9.59
N GLU A 42 9.31 -7.04 -9.15
CA GLU A 42 8.24 -6.61 -8.27
C GLU A 42 8.62 -6.71 -6.79
N VAL A 43 8.12 -5.77 -6.02
CA VAL A 43 8.38 -5.62 -4.58
C VAL A 43 7.06 -5.29 -3.91
N GLU A 44 6.73 -6.05 -2.87
CA GLU A 44 5.70 -5.67 -1.91
C GLU A 44 6.39 -5.17 -0.63
N GLN A 45 6.06 -3.95 -0.20
CA GLN A 45 6.73 -3.27 0.91
C GLN A 45 5.73 -2.84 1.96
N LYS A 46 6.03 -3.10 3.24
CA LYS A 46 5.25 -2.58 4.37
C LYS A 46 5.37 -1.05 4.40
N LEU A 47 4.23 -0.38 4.37
CA LEU A 47 4.12 1.07 4.55
C LEU A 47 3.97 1.43 6.02
N MET A 48 3.03 0.78 6.71
CA MET A 48 2.71 1.06 8.12
C MET A 48 1.95 -0.10 8.78
N SER A 49 1.92 -0.12 10.10
CA SER A 49 1.06 -1.02 10.87
C SER A 49 -0.39 -0.53 10.86
N TYR A 50 -1.37 -1.43 10.81
CA TYR A 50 -2.80 -1.06 10.81
C TYR A 50 -3.21 -0.26 12.05
N GLU A 51 -2.54 -0.49 13.19
CA GLU A 51 -2.78 0.25 14.44
C GLU A 51 -2.65 1.78 14.29
N THR A 52 -1.86 2.27 13.32
CA THR A 52 -1.75 3.71 13.05
C THR A 52 -3.01 4.31 12.43
N LEU A 53 -3.92 3.47 11.95
CA LEU A 53 -5.16 3.83 11.27
C LEU A 53 -6.41 3.65 12.16
N VAL A 54 -6.28 2.94 13.27
CA VAL A 54 -7.40 2.66 14.19
C VAL A 54 -7.97 3.97 14.74
N ASN A 55 -9.31 4.05 14.79
CA ASN A 55 -10.08 5.22 15.23
C ASN A 55 -9.91 6.49 14.38
N LYS A 56 -9.26 6.42 13.21
CA LYS A 56 -9.27 7.51 12.24
C LYS A 56 -10.55 7.48 11.41
N SER A 57 -10.98 8.66 10.97
CA SER A 57 -12.01 8.78 9.94
C SER A 57 -11.50 8.30 8.58
N HIS A 58 -12.42 8.03 7.64
CA HIS A 58 -12.09 7.61 6.28
C HIS A 58 -11.08 8.52 5.59
N GLU A 59 -11.31 9.83 5.63
CA GLU A 59 -10.41 10.81 5.00
C GLU A 59 -9.06 10.87 5.72
N GLU A 60 -9.01 10.74 7.06
CA GLU A 60 -7.74 10.68 7.79
C GLU A 60 -6.93 9.41 7.48
N ILE A 61 -7.59 8.27 7.23
CA ILE A 61 -6.93 7.04 6.77
C ILE A 61 -6.34 7.29 5.39
N CYS A 62 -7.14 7.84 4.47
CA CYS A 62 -6.69 8.14 3.10
C CYS A 62 -5.47 9.06 3.11
N ASP A 63 -5.55 10.19 3.81
CA ASP A 63 -4.46 11.16 3.90
C ASP A 63 -3.20 10.54 4.52
N THR A 64 -3.34 9.75 5.59
CA THR A 64 -2.21 9.10 6.25
C THR A 64 -1.48 8.16 5.30
N ILE A 65 -2.22 7.34 4.54
CA ILE A 65 -1.63 6.39 3.58
C ILE A 65 -1.00 7.14 2.40
N LEU A 66 -1.74 8.09 1.79
CA LEU A 66 -1.26 8.84 0.63
C LEU A 66 0.01 9.65 0.93
N LEU A 67 0.13 10.23 2.13
CA LEU A 67 1.34 10.95 2.55
C LEU A 67 2.59 10.05 2.61
N ASN A 68 2.43 8.74 2.83
CA ASN A 68 3.54 7.79 2.84
C ASN A 68 3.93 7.30 1.44
N ILE A 69 2.99 7.36 0.48
CA ILE A 69 3.17 6.83 -0.89
C ILE A 69 3.56 7.92 -1.88
N LEU A 70 2.92 9.09 -1.81
CA LEU A 70 3.08 10.18 -2.78
C LEU A 70 4.29 11.06 -2.48
N THR A 71 5.34 10.48 -1.90
CA THR A 71 6.62 11.18 -1.69
C THR A 71 7.47 11.12 -2.96
N PRO A 72 8.38 12.09 -3.18
CA PRO A 72 9.26 12.10 -4.35
C PRO A 72 10.12 10.85 -4.53
N GLU A 73 10.37 10.09 -3.46
CA GLU A 73 11.18 8.85 -3.47
C GLU A 73 10.51 7.69 -4.23
N TRP A 74 9.18 7.71 -4.32
CA TRP A 74 8.43 6.69 -5.04
C TRP A 74 8.40 6.94 -6.54
N ASN A 75 8.28 8.21 -6.93
CA ASN A 75 8.30 8.65 -8.34
C ASN A 75 7.34 7.85 -9.26
N PHE A 76 6.10 7.67 -8.83
CA PHE A 76 5.01 7.11 -9.64
C PHE A 76 4.59 8.05 -10.78
N SER A 77 4.06 7.50 -11.87
CA SER A 77 3.46 8.30 -12.95
C SER A 77 2.16 8.98 -12.48
N ASP A 78 1.64 9.94 -13.22
CA ASP A 78 0.37 10.59 -12.83
C ASP A 78 -0.82 9.62 -12.91
N ASP A 79 -0.81 8.71 -13.90
CA ASP A 79 -1.81 7.63 -14.02
C ASP A 79 -1.77 6.70 -12.79
N ASP A 80 -0.56 6.31 -12.35
CA ASP A 80 -0.40 5.50 -11.14
C ASP A 80 -0.91 6.25 -9.89
N LYS A 81 -0.68 7.56 -9.77
CA LYS A 81 -1.15 8.35 -8.61
C LYS A 81 -2.68 8.41 -8.55
N GLU A 82 -3.34 8.53 -9.70
CA GLU A 82 -4.80 8.48 -9.77
C GLU A 82 -5.32 7.11 -9.30
N GLN A 83 -4.71 6.03 -9.79
CA GLN A 83 -5.07 4.68 -9.38
C GLN A 83 -4.83 4.45 -7.88
N ILE A 84 -3.66 4.85 -7.36
CA ILE A 84 -3.32 4.78 -5.92
C ILE A 84 -4.40 5.49 -5.10
N THR A 85 -4.83 6.68 -5.53
CA THR A 85 -5.85 7.45 -4.81
C THR A 85 -7.18 6.69 -4.75
N GLY A 86 -7.59 6.06 -5.85
CA GLY A 86 -8.79 5.22 -5.90
C GLY A 86 -8.70 4.01 -4.97
N ASP A 87 -7.59 3.26 -5.06
CA ASP A 87 -7.40 2.04 -4.27
C ASP A 87 -7.27 2.34 -2.77
N VAL A 88 -6.61 3.45 -2.39
CA VAL A 88 -6.52 3.88 -0.99
C VAL A 88 -7.89 4.24 -0.44
N ARG A 89 -8.76 4.89 -1.23
CA ARG A 89 -10.14 5.17 -0.81
C ARG A 89 -10.93 3.89 -0.55
N LEU A 90 -10.85 2.91 -1.47
CA LEU A 90 -11.50 1.61 -1.32
C LEU A 90 -10.95 0.83 -0.11
N LEU A 91 -9.63 0.87 0.09
CA LEU A 91 -9.01 0.26 1.25
C LEU A 91 -9.51 0.92 2.53
N ALA A 92 -9.55 2.25 2.61
CA ALA A 92 -10.04 2.98 3.77
C ALA A 92 -11.51 2.66 4.08
N GLU A 93 -12.37 2.46 3.08
CA GLU A 93 -13.76 2.01 3.28
C GLU A 93 -13.84 0.63 3.94
N SER A 94 -12.92 -0.28 3.57
CA SER A 94 -12.90 -1.64 4.13
C SER A 94 -12.37 -1.72 5.57
N LEU A 95 -11.73 -0.65 6.06
CA LEU A 95 -11.07 -0.61 7.37
C LEU A 95 -11.92 0.04 8.47
N ILE A 96 -13.11 0.56 8.13
CA ILE A 96 -14.09 1.20 9.02
C ILE A 96 -15.28 0.26 9.25
#